data_AF-A0A179FE22-F1
#
_entry.id   AF-A0A179FE22-F1
#
_cell.length_a   1.000
_cell.length_b   1.000
_cell.length_c   1.000
_cell.angle_alpha   90.00
_cell.angle_beta   90.00
_cell.angle_gamma   90.00
#
_symmetry.space_group_name_H-M   'P 1'
#
loop_
_entity.id
_entity.type
_entity.pdbx_description
1 polymer ?
#
loop_
_entity_poly.entity_id
_entity_poly.type
_entity_poly.pdbx_seq_one_letter_code
_entity_poly.pdbx_strand_id
1 'polypeptide(L)'
;MRNLLHLVVIPGALALSATRPPPTTQPPTRNASMNTAFNATFTIEGHPDLVVPPESIDAVAQGLCDDNGFDENPPPPLPQRATAADLKWQPALDFDTDSCYNVPAIGPDGHIDKGRSRHETNTEGCRDEYDLDHSNVYSRQRCNNGWCAYLYDYFFEKDIGDRICIGHQYDWEHLQVWTKDGEPQFGCASAHGKYDARLWKDIPKEGTHMKAVYNKDGAIGTHYFRFSKGAGDEPPENHKGIWWKSALISYNGFPNVGLRDKLVAYDFGAANIAFSDAALPGNLEGCASRIKDKFKDFKFDYGLDVGSPGNP
;
A
#
# COMPACT_ATOMS: atom_id res chain seq x y z
N MET A 1 -10.46 -56.01 7.64
CA MET A 1 -11.14 -55.15 8.62
C MET A 1 -10.20 -54.82 9.76
N ARG A 2 -9.58 -53.63 9.74
CA ARG A 2 -9.35 -52.75 10.90
C ARG A 2 -8.64 -51.48 10.39
N ASN A 3 -9.32 -50.36 10.57
CA ASN A 3 -8.93 -49.02 10.15
C ASN A 3 -7.64 -48.57 10.86
N LEU A 4 -6.69 -48.04 10.11
CA LEU A 4 -5.72 -47.07 10.61
C LEU A 4 -6.27 -45.68 10.26
N LEU A 5 -6.75 -44.94 11.26
CA LEU A 5 -6.94 -43.49 11.12
C LEU A 5 -5.55 -42.84 11.18
N HIS A 6 -5.18 -42.14 10.12
CA HIS A 6 -4.09 -41.17 10.17
C HIS A 6 -4.54 -39.96 11.00
N LEU A 7 -3.82 -39.71 12.09
CA LEU A 7 -3.90 -38.48 12.86
C LEU A 7 -3.14 -37.40 12.06
N VAL A 8 -3.88 -36.51 11.40
CA VAL A 8 -3.33 -35.30 10.81
C VAL A 8 -3.06 -34.33 11.95
N VAL A 9 -1.78 -34.02 12.19
CA VAL A 9 -1.38 -32.88 13.03
C VAL A 9 -1.38 -31.66 12.11
N ILE A 10 -2.31 -30.74 12.33
CA ILE A 10 -2.29 -29.40 11.73
C ILE A 10 -1.39 -28.55 12.65
N PRO A 11 -0.26 -28.01 12.19
CA PRO A 11 0.51 -27.04 12.96
C PRO A 11 -0.14 -25.66 12.81
N GLY A 12 -0.31 -24.95 13.92
CA GLY A 12 -0.78 -23.56 13.94
C GLY A 12 -2.06 -23.35 14.75
N ALA A 13 -1.99 -23.51 16.07
CA ALA A 13 -2.96 -22.89 16.97
C ALA A 13 -2.17 -21.89 17.81
N LEU A 14 -2.39 -20.59 17.58
CA LEU A 14 -1.82 -19.51 18.40
C LEU A 14 -2.34 -19.66 19.84
N ALA A 15 -1.44 -19.81 20.82
CA ALA A 15 -1.82 -19.90 22.22
C ALA A 15 -1.85 -18.49 22.86
N LEU A 16 -3.03 -18.02 23.24
CA LEU A 16 -3.18 -16.80 24.04
C LEU A 16 -2.85 -17.12 25.51
N SER A 17 -1.84 -16.45 26.06
CA SER A 17 -1.47 -16.53 27.48
C SER A 17 -2.10 -15.36 28.25
N ALA A 18 -2.98 -15.66 29.21
CA ALA A 18 -3.55 -14.66 30.11
C ALA A 18 -2.75 -14.58 31.41
N THR A 19 -2.23 -13.40 31.75
CA THR A 19 -1.69 -13.13 33.09
C THR A 19 -2.79 -12.56 33.98
N ARG A 20 -3.10 -13.24 35.10
CA ARG A 20 -4.07 -12.74 36.09
C ARG A 20 -3.35 -12.00 37.21
N PRO A 21 -3.82 -10.82 37.66
CA PRO A 21 -3.36 -10.24 38.92
C PRO A 21 -3.74 -11.15 40.11
N PRO A 22 -2.99 -11.09 41.23
CA PRO A 22 -3.23 -11.95 42.38
C PRO A 22 -4.63 -11.73 42.98
N PRO A 23 -5.29 -12.78 43.49
CA PRO A 23 -6.67 -12.69 43.94
C PRO A 23 -6.79 -11.83 45.21
N THR A 24 -7.61 -10.79 45.15
CA THR A 24 -8.03 -9.99 46.31
C THR A 24 -8.98 -10.79 47.20
N THR A 25 -8.69 -10.81 48.50
CA THR A 25 -9.39 -11.60 49.53
C THR A 25 -10.67 -10.94 50.05
N GLN A 26 -11.69 -10.74 49.21
CA GLN A 26 -13.03 -10.38 49.68
C GLN A 26 -14.13 -11.19 48.99
N PRO A 27 -15.09 -11.77 49.75
CA PRO A 27 -16.19 -12.56 49.17
C PRO A 27 -17.25 -11.65 48.53
N PRO A 28 -17.93 -12.08 47.45
CA PRO A 28 -18.83 -11.22 46.70
C PRO A 28 -20.21 -11.11 47.35
N THR A 29 -20.68 -9.89 47.55
CA THR A 29 -22.10 -9.59 47.81
C THR A 29 -22.89 -9.63 46.50
N ARG A 30 -24.02 -10.36 46.49
CA ARG A 30 -24.98 -10.38 45.37
C ARG A 30 -25.61 -9.00 45.15
N ASN A 31 -25.76 -8.65 43.88
CA ASN A 31 -26.44 -7.47 43.29
C ASN A 31 -25.57 -6.21 43.07
N ALA A 32 -24.89 -6.15 41.91
CA ALA A 32 -24.74 -4.93 41.14
C ALA A 32 -24.38 -5.27 39.67
N SER A 33 -25.20 -4.74 38.77
CA SER A 33 -24.96 -4.26 37.39
C SER A 33 -23.86 -4.86 36.50
N MET A 34 -24.23 -4.97 35.22
CA MET A 34 -23.38 -4.80 34.04
C MET A 34 -22.15 -3.90 34.27
N ASN A 35 -21.06 -4.19 33.54
CA ASN A 35 -19.74 -3.54 33.54
C ASN A 35 -18.75 -4.02 34.60
N THR A 36 -18.17 -5.20 34.37
CA THR A 36 -16.75 -5.43 34.68
C THR A 36 -16.10 -6.03 33.44
N ALA A 37 -15.77 -5.17 32.46
CA ALA A 37 -14.76 -5.51 31.48
C ALA A 37 -13.47 -5.72 32.27
N PHE A 38 -13.04 -6.98 32.38
CA PHE A 38 -11.77 -7.32 32.98
C PHE A 38 -10.67 -6.64 32.14
N ASN A 39 -9.80 -5.85 32.78
CA ASN A 39 -8.53 -5.38 32.22
C ASN A 39 -7.59 -6.58 32.01
N ALA A 40 -7.92 -7.47 31.08
CA ALA A 40 -7.05 -8.55 30.65
C ALA A 40 -6.26 -8.05 29.45
N THR A 41 -4.99 -7.77 29.66
CA THR A 41 -4.01 -7.54 28.59
C THR A 41 -3.64 -8.90 28.01
N PHE A 42 -4.02 -9.16 26.76
CA PHE A 42 -3.62 -10.37 26.06
C PHE A 42 -2.38 -10.07 25.24
N THR A 43 -1.34 -10.86 25.46
CA THR A 43 -0.08 -10.81 24.70
C THR A 43 -0.06 -11.95 23.70
N ILE A 44 0.41 -11.67 22.49
CA ILE A 44 0.63 -12.70 21.46
C ILE A 44 1.92 -13.46 21.83
N GLU A 45 1.90 -14.79 21.76
CA GLU A 45 3.09 -15.61 22.00
C GLU A 45 4.21 -15.22 21.02
N GLY A 46 5.34 -14.75 21.53
CA GLY A 46 6.46 -14.21 20.74
C GLY A 46 6.53 -12.67 20.68
N HIS A 47 5.45 -11.96 21.04
CA HIS A 47 5.39 -10.49 21.00
C HIS A 47 4.76 -9.92 22.31
N PRO A 48 5.49 -9.98 23.44
CA PRO A 48 4.96 -9.61 24.75
C PRO A 48 4.63 -8.12 24.92
N ASP A 49 5.11 -7.27 24.02
CA ASP A 49 4.88 -5.82 24.03
C ASP A 49 3.59 -5.41 23.30
N LEU A 50 2.95 -6.33 22.56
CA LEU A 50 1.70 -6.07 21.85
C LEU A 50 0.50 -6.27 22.78
N VAL A 51 -0.17 -5.17 23.10
CA VAL A 51 -1.43 -5.17 23.86
C VAL A 51 -2.58 -5.34 22.87
N VAL A 52 -3.23 -6.51 22.87
CA VAL A 52 -4.46 -6.72 22.10
C VAL A 52 -5.64 -6.04 22.83
N PRO A 53 -6.34 -5.08 22.20
CA PRO A 53 -7.53 -4.48 22.78
C PRO A 53 -8.62 -5.54 23.03
N PRO A 54 -9.43 -5.44 24.10
CA PRO A 54 -10.49 -6.41 24.40
C PRO A 54 -11.44 -6.69 23.23
N GLU A 55 -11.71 -5.68 22.41
CA GLU A 55 -12.56 -5.76 21.22
C GLU A 55 -11.95 -6.53 20.04
N SER A 56 -10.62 -6.73 20.02
CA SER A 56 -9.90 -7.44 18.95
C SER A 56 -9.59 -8.90 19.31
N ILE A 57 -9.87 -9.32 20.55
CA ILE A 57 -9.57 -10.68 21.04
C ILE A 57 -10.28 -11.76 20.20
N ASP A 58 -11.55 -11.57 19.89
CA ASP A 58 -12.33 -12.56 19.15
C ASP A 58 -11.85 -12.69 17.70
N ALA A 59 -11.35 -11.60 17.09
CA ALA A 59 -10.82 -11.61 15.74
C ALA A 59 -9.47 -12.36 15.67
N VAL A 60 -8.59 -12.08 16.63
CA VAL A 60 -7.31 -12.79 16.80
C VAL A 60 -7.55 -14.28 17.08
N ALA A 61 -8.49 -14.62 17.97
CA ALA A 61 -8.82 -16.01 18.32
C ALA A 61 -9.47 -16.81 17.17
N GLN A 62 -10.02 -16.14 16.16
CA GLN A 62 -10.64 -16.77 14.98
C GLN A 62 -9.67 -16.94 13.80
N GLY A 63 -8.40 -16.55 13.93
CA GLY A 63 -7.43 -16.62 12.82
C GLY A 63 -7.71 -15.61 11.69
N LEU A 64 -8.51 -14.56 11.95
CA LEU A 64 -8.80 -13.51 10.95
C LEU A 64 -7.56 -12.64 10.62
N CYS A 65 -6.47 -12.84 11.36
CA CYS A 65 -5.21 -12.14 11.27
C CYS A 65 -4.07 -13.03 10.73
N ASP A 66 -4.37 -14.19 10.15
CA ASP A 66 -3.35 -15.08 9.60
C ASP A 66 -2.58 -14.37 8.46
N ASP A 67 -1.33 -14.05 8.74
CA ASP A 67 -0.38 -13.54 7.75
C ASP A 67 0.40 -14.74 7.19
N ASN A 68 0.69 -14.78 5.90
CA ASN A 68 1.41 -15.91 5.28
C ASN A 68 2.94 -15.86 5.54
N GLY A 69 3.34 -15.35 6.69
CA GLY A 69 4.70 -14.90 7.00
C GLY A 69 5.01 -13.53 6.42
N PHE A 70 6.08 -12.91 6.90
CA PHE A 70 6.55 -11.58 6.48
C PHE A 70 8.08 -11.55 6.40
N ASP A 71 8.64 -10.55 5.72
CA ASP A 71 10.08 -10.31 5.70
C ASP A 71 10.47 -9.29 6.78
N GLU A 72 11.62 -9.49 7.42
CA GLU A 72 12.12 -8.54 8.43
C GLU A 72 12.48 -7.19 7.80
N ASN A 73 12.95 -7.20 6.56
CA ASN A 73 13.28 -6.03 5.78
C ASN A 73 12.83 -6.25 4.32
N PRO A 74 12.49 -5.17 3.59
CA PRO A 74 12.21 -5.25 2.16
C PRO A 74 13.40 -5.83 1.38
N PRO A 75 13.17 -6.44 0.20
CA PRO A 75 14.25 -6.86 -0.67
C PRO A 75 15.09 -5.66 -1.15
N PRO A 76 16.34 -5.90 -1.57
CA PRO A 76 17.15 -4.84 -2.17
C PRO A 76 16.45 -4.22 -3.39
N PRO A 77 16.48 -2.88 -3.54
CA PRO A 77 15.79 -2.22 -4.64
C PRO A 77 16.36 -2.58 -6.00
N LEU A 78 15.49 -2.56 -7.01
CA LEU A 78 15.93 -2.54 -8.40
C LEU A 78 16.57 -1.18 -8.71
N PRO A 79 17.63 -1.15 -9.54
CA PRO A 79 18.25 0.10 -9.96
C PRO A 79 17.28 0.89 -10.84
N GLN A 80 17.19 2.21 -10.63
CA GLN A 80 16.35 3.10 -11.43
C GLN A 80 16.60 2.87 -12.93
N ARG A 81 15.53 2.60 -13.67
CA ARG A 81 15.55 2.42 -15.12
C ARG A 81 14.20 2.82 -15.69
N ALA A 82 14.07 4.10 -16.01
CA ALA A 82 12.81 4.68 -16.46
C ALA A 82 12.99 5.58 -17.68
N THR A 83 11.92 5.72 -18.48
CA THR A 83 11.92 6.63 -19.61
C THR A 83 12.01 8.09 -19.13
N ALA A 84 12.50 8.99 -19.99
CA ALA A 84 12.56 10.41 -19.65
C ALA A 84 11.18 11.01 -19.34
N ALA A 85 10.12 10.51 -19.99
CA ALA A 85 8.75 10.97 -19.75
C ALA A 85 8.21 10.48 -18.40
N ASP A 86 8.45 9.21 -18.07
CA ASP A 86 8.08 8.65 -16.76
C ASP A 86 8.80 9.39 -15.62
N LEU A 87 10.08 9.73 -15.77
CA LEU A 87 10.80 10.55 -14.79
C LEU A 87 10.28 11.99 -14.71
N LYS A 88 9.95 12.60 -15.85
CA LYS A 88 9.43 13.99 -15.90
C LYS A 88 8.15 14.14 -15.09
N TRP A 89 7.24 13.18 -15.18
CA TRP A 89 5.91 13.26 -14.55
C TRP A 89 5.80 12.50 -13.23
N GLN A 90 6.89 11.92 -12.73
CA GLN A 90 6.91 11.16 -11.48
C GLN A 90 6.34 11.99 -10.33
N PRO A 91 5.33 11.52 -9.59
CA PRO A 91 4.83 12.22 -8.41
C PRO A 91 5.92 12.35 -7.34
N ALA A 92 5.90 13.46 -6.61
CA ALA A 92 6.71 13.64 -5.42
C ALA A 92 5.84 13.37 -4.20
N LEU A 93 6.29 12.48 -3.31
CA LEU A 93 5.50 11.94 -2.23
C LEU A 93 5.84 12.56 -0.88
N ASP A 94 4.82 12.58 -0.04
CA ASP A 94 4.97 12.53 1.40
C ASP A 94 4.15 11.36 1.97
N PHE A 95 4.39 11.04 3.23
CA PHE A 95 3.73 9.95 3.95
C PHE A 95 3.39 10.46 5.34
N ASP A 96 2.10 10.49 5.66
CA ASP A 96 1.64 10.89 6.98
C ASP A 96 2.35 10.02 8.04
N THR A 97 2.55 10.58 9.24
CA THR A 97 3.35 9.95 10.31
C THR A 97 2.83 8.58 10.76
N ASP A 98 1.60 8.21 10.42
CA ASP A 98 0.96 6.94 10.74
C ASP A 98 0.90 5.94 9.57
N SER A 99 1.74 6.14 8.55
CA SER A 99 1.83 5.27 7.37
C SER A 99 3.23 4.68 7.14
N CYS A 100 3.30 3.51 6.50
CA CYS A 100 4.54 2.94 5.96
C CYS A 100 5.12 3.79 4.82
N TYR A 101 6.40 3.56 4.49
CA TYR A 101 6.97 4.00 3.22
C TYR A 101 6.70 2.99 2.11
N ASN A 102 6.72 3.45 0.86
CA ASN A 102 6.71 2.51 -0.26
C ASN A 102 8.09 1.83 -0.37
N VAL A 103 8.10 0.54 -0.66
CA VAL A 103 9.33 -0.28 -0.71
C VAL A 103 9.37 -1.13 -1.98
N PRO A 104 10.48 -1.82 -2.29
CA PRO A 104 10.55 -2.72 -3.44
C PRO A 104 9.65 -3.95 -3.25
N ALA A 105 8.68 -4.16 -4.14
CA ALA A 105 7.86 -5.38 -4.15
C ALA A 105 8.63 -6.63 -4.62
N ILE A 106 9.77 -6.44 -5.29
CA ILE A 106 10.61 -7.52 -5.79
C ILE A 106 12.09 -7.11 -5.83
N GLY A 107 12.95 -8.02 -5.38
CA GLY A 107 14.40 -7.88 -5.42
C GLY A 107 15.04 -8.30 -6.75
N PRO A 108 16.33 -7.97 -6.97
CA PRO A 108 17.06 -8.34 -8.19
C PRO A 108 17.23 -9.86 -8.37
N ASP A 109 17.15 -10.65 -7.31
CA ASP A 109 17.16 -12.11 -7.31
C ASP A 109 15.77 -12.73 -7.55
N GLY A 110 14.74 -11.88 -7.66
CA GLY A 110 13.35 -12.28 -7.80
C GLY A 110 12.67 -12.65 -6.51
N HIS A 111 13.25 -12.41 -5.33
CA HIS A 111 12.51 -12.50 -4.07
C HIS A 111 11.36 -11.47 -4.09
N ILE A 112 10.12 -11.96 -3.94
CA ILE A 112 8.95 -11.09 -3.79
C ILE A 112 8.84 -10.76 -2.30
N ASP A 113 8.70 -9.48 -2.00
CA ASP A 113 8.46 -9.01 -0.65
C ASP A 113 7.22 -9.69 -0.06
N LYS A 114 7.38 -10.30 1.11
CA LYS A 114 6.31 -11.01 1.82
C LYS A 114 5.46 -10.11 2.71
N GLY A 115 5.61 -8.79 2.59
CA GLY A 115 4.83 -7.80 3.32
C GLY A 115 5.20 -7.77 4.79
N ARG A 116 4.33 -7.15 5.59
CA ARG A 116 4.45 -7.01 7.05
C ARG A 116 3.21 -7.55 7.77
N SER A 117 3.39 -7.87 9.05
CA SER A 117 2.32 -8.49 9.82
C SER A 117 1.20 -7.51 10.16
N ARG A 118 -0.04 -8.01 10.17
CA ARG A 118 -1.23 -7.29 10.66
C ARG A 118 -1.33 -7.25 12.18
N HIS A 119 -0.37 -7.87 12.87
CA HIS A 119 -0.22 -7.82 14.33
C HIS A 119 0.66 -6.66 14.79
N GLU A 120 1.37 -6.01 13.87
CA GLU A 120 2.21 -4.84 14.16
C GLU A 120 1.38 -3.56 14.18
N THR A 121 1.92 -2.49 14.76
CA THR A 121 1.33 -1.15 14.60
C THR A 121 1.52 -0.61 13.17
N ASN A 122 0.81 0.45 12.80
CA ASN A 122 0.76 0.96 11.41
C ASN A 122 2.12 1.26 10.80
N THR A 123 3.10 1.63 11.61
CA THR A 123 4.44 2.05 11.16
C THR A 123 5.56 1.13 11.61
N GLU A 124 5.26 0.14 12.45
CA GLU A 124 6.26 -0.76 12.99
C GLU A 124 6.90 -1.58 11.87
N GLY A 125 8.21 -1.40 11.72
CA GLY A 125 9.07 -2.12 10.79
C GLY A 125 8.86 -1.85 9.30
N CYS A 126 8.14 -0.78 8.94
CA CYS A 126 7.95 -0.33 7.56
C CYS A 126 8.12 1.20 7.39
N ARG A 127 8.65 1.87 8.42
CA ARG A 127 8.82 3.32 8.44
C ARG A 127 10.12 3.69 9.15
N ASP A 128 11.24 3.33 8.54
CA ASP A 128 12.53 3.91 8.91
C ASP A 128 13.19 4.66 7.73
N GLU A 129 14.29 5.35 8.02
CA GLU A 129 15.02 6.11 7.00
C GLU A 129 15.63 5.18 5.93
N TYR A 130 15.94 3.93 6.29
CA TYR A 130 16.49 2.94 5.38
C TYR A 130 15.43 2.52 4.34
N ASP A 131 14.20 2.24 4.75
CA ASP A 131 13.07 1.93 3.86
C ASP A 131 12.87 3.06 2.83
N LEU A 132 12.91 4.31 3.29
CA LEU A 132 12.74 5.48 2.43
C LEU A 132 13.85 5.58 1.38
N ASP A 133 15.11 5.41 1.80
CA ASP A 133 16.30 5.46 0.94
C ASP A 133 16.39 4.29 -0.06
N HIS A 134 15.75 3.16 0.23
CA HIS A 134 15.82 1.92 -0.55
C HIS A 134 14.50 1.56 -1.23
N SER A 135 13.70 2.57 -1.58
CA SER A 135 12.37 2.41 -2.15
C SER A 135 12.36 2.26 -3.68
N ASN A 136 11.35 1.57 -4.21
CA ASN A 136 11.04 1.53 -5.64
C ASN A 136 9.63 2.05 -5.93
N VAL A 137 9.45 2.57 -7.13
CA VAL A 137 8.13 2.85 -7.73
C VAL A 137 8.12 2.28 -9.14
N TYR A 138 6.99 1.75 -9.56
CA TYR A 138 6.82 1.12 -10.86
C TYR A 138 5.94 1.99 -11.74
N SER A 139 6.27 2.15 -13.03
CA SER A 139 5.44 2.93 -13.94
C SER A 139 5.08 2.21 -15.22
N ARG A 140 3.92 2.58 -15.77
CA ARG A 140 3.55 2.23 -17.12
C ARG A 140 2.79 3.37 -17.77
N GLN A 141 3.31 3.82 -18.91
CA GLN A 141 2.62 4.78 -19.77
C GLN A 141 1.76 4.08 -20.83
N ARG A 142 0.66 4.72 -21.24
CA ARG A 142 -0.13 4.39 -22.44
C ARG A 142 -0.44 5.66 -23.22
N CYS A 143 -0.13 5.66 -24.52
CA CYS A 143 -0.32 6.81 -25.39
C CYS A 143 -1.13 6.45 -26.63
N ASN A 144 -2.11 7.28 -26.98
CA ASN A 144 -2.81 7.27 -28.27
C ASN A 144 -3.65 8.54 -28.46
N ASN A 145 -3.94 8.91 -29.71
CA ASN A 145 -4.77 10.09 -30.05
C ASN A 145 -4.26 11.42 -29.43
N GLY A 146 -2.95 11.58 -29.32
CA GLY A 146 -2.29 12.74 -28.70
C GLY A 146 -2.34 12.75 -27.16
N TRP A 147 -3.08 11.83 -26.54
CA TRP A 147 -3.13 11.67 -25.09
C TRP A 147 -2.09 10.65 -24.62
N CYS A 148 -1.45 10.93 -23.48
CA CYS A 148 -0.61 9.97 -22.77
C CYS A 148 -0.99 9.95 -21.30
N ALA A 149 -1.24 8.76 -20.76
CA ALA A 149 -1.40 8.49 -19.35
C ALA A 149 -0.13 7.86 -18.79
N TYR A 150 0.34 8.35 -17.64
CA TYR A 150 1.48 7.83 -16.89
C TYR A 150 0.96 7.33 -15.55
N LEU A 151 0.90 6.01 -15.37
CA LEU A 151 0.50 5.38 -14.11
C LEU A 151 1.77 5.04 -13.31
N TYR A 152 1.78 5.44 -12.04
CA TYR A 152 2.82 5.15 -11.06
C TYR A 152 2.21 4.32 -9.94
N ASP A 153 2.81 3.19 -9.62
CA ASP A 153 2.29 2.18 -8.72
C ASP A 153 3.30 1.99 -7.58
N TYR A 154 2.81 2.07 -6.36
CA TYR A 154 3.59 2.08 -5.13
C TYR A 154 3.15 0.90 -4.27
N PHE A 155 4.13 0.08 -3.89
CA PHE A 155 3.91 -1.05 -3.01
C PHE A 155 4.23 -0.67 -1.58
N PHE A 156 3.34 -1.05 -0.67
CA PHE A 156 3.57 -0.98 0.77
C PHE A 156 3.38 -2.38 1.35
N GLU A 157 4.16 -2.71 2.37
CA GLU A 157 4.18 -4.08 2.90
C GLU A 157 2.89 -4.46 3.65
N LYS A 158 2.14 -3.46 4.12
CA LYS A 158 0.85 -3.60 4.79
C LYS A 158 0.04 -2.31 4.65
N ASP A 159 -1.27 -2.47 4.78
CA ASP A 159 -2.20 -1.37 4.99
C ASP A 159 -3.10 -1.73 6.17
N ILE A 160 -2.81 -1.11 7.32
CA ILE A 160 -3.51 -1.36 8.57
C ILE A 160 -3.96 -0.05 9.23
N GLY A 161 -5.14 -0.08 9.82
CA GLY A 161 -5.66 1.00 10.66
C GLY A 161 -5.15 0.91 12.10
N ASP A 162 -5.56 1.84 12.97
CA ASP A 162 -5.06 1.96 14.36
C ASP A 162 -5.41 0.80 15.31
N ARG A 163 -6.00 -0.28 14.80
CA ARG A 163 -6.32 -1.47 15.58
C ARG A 163 -5.76 -2.69 14.90
N ILE A 164 -5.12 -3.53 15.70
CA ILE A 164 -4.60 -4.84 15.30
C ILE A 164 -5.69 -5.61 14.54
N CYS A 165 -5.31 -6.17 13.40
CA CYS A 165 -6.16 -6.92 12.46
C CYS A 165 -7.22 -6.13 11.66
N ILE A 166 -7.18 -4.79 11.64
CA ILE A 166 -7.95 -3.99 10.68
C ILE A 166 -7.05 -3.68 9.50
N GLY A 167 -7.34 -4.26 8.33
CA GLY A 167 -6.59 -4.05 7.09
C GLY A 167 -6.06 -5.33 6.47
N HIS A 168 -5.07 -5.20 5.59
CA HIS A 168 -4.47 -6.30 4.83
C HIS A 168 -2.94 -6.26 4.83
N GLN A 169 -2.37 -7.47 4.76
CA GLN A 169 -1.00 -7.65 4.32
C GLN A 169 -0.92 -7.21 2.86
N TYR A 170 0.13 -6.46 2.53
CA TYR A 170 0.30 -5.75 1.26
C TYR A 170 -0.63 -4.56 1.05
N ASP A 171 -0.13 -3.59 0.32
CA ASP A 171 -0.92 -2.53 -0.30
C ASP A 171 -0.30 -2.13 -1.64
N TRP A 172 -1.17 -1.71 -2.55
CA TRP A 172 -0.81 -1.19 -3.85
C TRP A 172 -1.69 0.03 -4.11
N GLU A 173 -1.06 1.20 -4.10
CA GLU A 173 -1.72 2.45 -4.40
C GLU A 173 -1.05 3.12 -5.59
N HIS A 174 -1.83 3.84 -6.39
CA HIS A 174 -1.37 4.33 -7.68
C HIS A 174 -1.85 5.73 -8.03
N LEU A 175 -0.91 6.48 -8.58
CA LEU A 175 -1.05 7.85 -9.02
C LEU A 175 -1.01 7.92 -10.55
N GLN A 176 -1.79 8.81 -11.15
CA GLN A 176 -1.78 8.99 -12.61
C GLN A 176 -1.55 10.45 -12.99
N VAL A 177 -0.74 10.67 -14.02
CA VAL A 177 -0.62 11.96 -14.72
C VAL A 177 -1.09 11.78 -16.15
N TRP A 178 -1.94 12.69 -16.62
CA TRP A 178 -2.46 12.67 -17.98
C TRP A 178 -2.04 13.93 -18.74
N THR A 179 -1.52 13.72 -19.94
CA THR A 179 -1.04 14.78 -20.82
C THR A 179 -1.75 14.71 -22.17
N LYS A 180 -1.84 15.87 -22.83
CA LYS A 180 -2.30 16.03 -24.21
C LYS A 180 -1.20 16.74 -24.99
N ASP A 181 -0.71 16.11 -26.04
CA ASP A 181 0.36 16.59 -26.92
C ASP A 181 1.62 17.02 -26.14
N GLY A 182 1.93 16.27 -25.06
CA GLY A 182 3.07 16.52 -24.18
C GLY A 182 2.80 17.51 -23.03
N GLU A 183 1.64 18.16 -23.00
CA GLU A 183 1.26 19.13 -21.99
C GLU A 183 0.32 18.54 -20.92
N PRO A 184 0.60 18.72 -19.62
CA PRO A 184 -0.16 18.09 -18.55
C PRO A 184 -1.55 18.71 -18.37
N GLN A 185 -2.56 17.86 -18.28
CA GLN A 185 -3.97 18.25 -18.28
C GLN A 185 -4.66 17.96 -16.94
N PHE A 186 -4.44 16.77 -16.38
CA PHE A 186 -5.01 16.37 -15.09
C PHE A 186 -4.16 15.28 -14.43
N GLY A 187 -4.41 15.08 -13.14
CA GLY A 187 -3.85 13.97 -12.37
C GLY A 187 -4.92 13.27 -11.55
N CYS A 188 -4.63 12.04 -11.14
CA CYS A 188 -5.50 11.25 -10.28
C CYS A 188 -4.72 10.61 -9.14
N ALA A 189 -5.35 10.54 -7.97
CA ALA A 189 -4.89 9.83 -6.78
C ALA A 189 -5.89 8.73 -6.44
N SER A 190 -5.40 7.51 -6.25
CA SER A 190 -6.24 6.37 -5.87
C SER A 190 -6.72 6.47 -4.44
N ALA A 191 -7.97 6.06 -4.23
CA ALA A 191 -8.56 5.96 -2.91
C ALA A 191 -9.60 4.86 -2.85
N HIS A 192 -9.27 3.77 -2.15
CA HIS A 192 -10.15 2.63 -1.89
C HIS A 192 -10.84 2.10 -3.15
N GLY A 193 -10.05 1.81 -4.19
CA GLY A 193 -10.52 1.30 -5.48
C GLY A 193 -11.19 2.34 -6.39
N LYS A 194 -11.16 3.63 -6.02
CA LYS A 194 -11.60 4.76 -6.84
C LYS A 194 -10.45 5.73 -7.08
N TYR A 195 -10.77 6.88 -7.68
CA TYR A 195 -9.83 7.96 -7.90
C TYR A 195 -10.44 9.31 -7.54
N ASP A 196 -9.68 10.16 -6.82
CA ASP A 196 -9.84 11.61 -6.85
C ASP A 196 -9.08 12.14 -8.08
N ALA A 197 -9.75 12.92 -8.92
CA ALA A 197 -9.15 13.48 -10.14
C ALA A 197 -9.28 14.99 -10.15
N ARG A 198 -8.17 15.67 -10.45
CA ARG A 198 -8.11 17.14 -10.47
C ARG A 198 -7.42 17.63 -11.73
N LEU A 199 -7.86 18.79 -12.23
CA LEU A 199 -7.16 19.46 -13.32
C LEU A 199 -5.73 19.75 -12.87
N TRP A 200 -4.78 19.64 -13.80
CA TRP A 200 -3.37 19.80 -13.49
C TRP A 200 -3.08 21.14 -12.81
N LYS A 201 -3.75 22.21 -13.26
CA LYS A 201 -3.64 23.56 -12.68
C LYS A 201 -4.02 23.64 -11.19
N ASP A 202 -4.88 22.74 -10.71
CA ASP A 202 -5.43 22.75 -9.34
C ASP A 202 -4.70 21.80 -8.38
N ILE A 203 -3.68 21.09 -8.85
CA ILE A 203 -2.87 20.17 -8.05
C ILE A 203 -1.60 20.91 -7.57
N PRO A 204 -1.21 20.85 -6.28
CA PRO A 204 0.11 21.32 -5.83
C PRO A 204 1.24 20.50 -6.46
N LYS A 205 2.36 21.16 -6.79
CA LYS A 205 3.47 20.53 -7.54
C LYS A 205 4.82 21.11 -7.13
N GLU A 206 5.85 20.31 -7.31
CA GLU A 206 7.25 20.74 -7.40
C GLU A 206 7.74 20.55 -8.84
N GLY A 207 7.94 21.64 -9.57
CA GLY A 207 8.24 21.56 -11.01
C GLY A 207 7.12 20.83 -11.77
N THR A 208 7.45 19.69 -12.38
CA THR A 208 6.52 18.81 -13.10
C THR A 208 5.99 17.65 -12.25
N HIS A 209 6.37 17.58 -10.98
CA HIS A 209 6.02 16.50 -10.07
C HIS A 209 4.80 16.91 -9.25
N MET A 210 3.65 16.26 -9.46
CA MET A 210 2.51 16.48 -8.58
C MET A 210 2.83 16.01 -7.17
N LYS A 211 2.39 16.78 -6.17
CA LYS A 211 2.58 16.46 -4.76
C LYS A 211 1.40 15.62 -4.26
N ALA A 212 1.70 14.42 -3.78
CA ALA A 212 0.71 13.50 -3.23
C ALA A 212 1.17 12.96 -1.87
N VAL A 213 0.21 12.63 -1.01
CA VAL A 213 0.47 12.12 0.33
C VAL A 213 -0.20 10.77 0.46
N TYR A 214 0.56 9.75 0.88
CA TYR A 214 -0.01 8.50 1.35
C TYR A 214 -0.55 8.73 2.77
N ASN A 215 -1.87 8.59 2.90
CA ASN A 215 -2.66 9.06 4.03
C ASN A 215 -3.58 7.95 4.51
N LYS A 216 -3.80 7.84 5.83
CA LYS A 216 -4.80 6.93 6.41
C LYS A 216 -6.19 7.57 6.55
N ASP A 217 -7.26 6.84 6.23
CA ASP A 217 -8.64 7.33 6.35
C ASP A 217 -9.15 7.38 7.80
N GLY A 218 -8.74 8.43 8.50
CA GLY A 218 -9.13 8.66 9.89
C GLY A 218 -8.63 7.55 10.83
N ALA A 219 -9.24 7.43 12.00
CA ALA A 219 -8.73 6.57 13.07
C ALA A 219 -8.97 5.06 12.86
N ILE A 220 -9.81 4.66 11.90
CA ILE A 220 -10.19 3.25 11.71
C ILE A 220 -10.13 2.79 10.26
N GLY A 221 -9.88 3.70 9.32
CA GLY A 221 -9.80 3.36 7.91
C GLY A 221 -8.42 2.87 7.53
N THR A 222 -8.34 2.44 6.27
CA THR A 222 -7.11 1.99 5.64
C THR A 222 -6.50 3.16 4.86
N HIS A 223 -5.37 2.94 4.19
CA HIS A 223 -4.64 3.98 3.51
C HIS A 223 -5.19 4.28 2.12
N TYR A 224 -4.82 5.45 1.61
CA TYR A 224 -5.08 5.91 0.26
C TYR A 224 -4.15 7.07 -0.12
N PHE A 225 -4.05 7.37 -1.41
CA PHE A 225 -3.43 8.63 -1.84
C PHE A 225 -4.40 9.80 -1.85
N ARG A 226 -3.94 10.92 -1.31
CA ARG A 226 -4.56 12.24 -1.53
C ARG A 226 -3.58 13.18 -2.22
N PHE A 227 -4.12 14.17 -2.93
CA PHE A 227 -3.29 15.31 -3.32
C PHE A 227 -2.86 16.10 -2.07
N SER A 228 -1.69 16.73 -2.15
CA SER A 228 -1.24 17.64 -1.09
C SER A 228 -2.26 18.76 -0.82
N LYS A 229 -2.35 19.17 0.44
CA LYS A 229 -3.09 20.32 0.96
C LYS A 229 -2.27 21.62 0.84
N GLY A 230 -1.14 21.61 0.13
CA GLY A 230 -0.24 22.76 0.01
C GLY A 230 0.45 23.05 1.34
N ALA A 231 0.30 24.27 1.86
CA ALA A 231 0.94 24.68 3.11
C ALA A 231 0.60 23.82 4.34
N GLY A 232 -0.46 23.00 4.28
CA GLY A 232 -0.82 22.06 5.34
C GLY A 232 0.06 20.79 5.40
N ASP A 233 0.83 20.49 4.35
CA ASP A 233 1.76 19.36 4.31
C ASP A 233 3.22 19.87 4.14
N GLU A 234 3.53 21.04 4.70
CA GLU A 234 4.88 21.62 4.65
C GLU A 234 5.43 21.86 6.08
N PRO A 235 6.63 21.38 6.42
CA PRO A 235 7.44 20.44 5.63
C PRO A 235 6.78 19.04 5.58
N PRO A 236 7.14 18.21 4.57
CA PRO A 236 6.78 16.80 4.53
C PRO A 236 7.13 16.04 5.83
N GLU A 237 6.28 15.09 6.22
CA GLU A 237 6.39 14.31 7.47
C GLU A 237 7.33 13.11 7.40
N ASN A 238 7.90 12.82 6.22
CA ASN A 238 8.91 11.78 6.06
C ASN A 238 10.28 12.12 6.69
N HIS A 239 11.13 11.11 6.90
CA HIS A 239 12.43 11.25 7.58
C HIS A 239 13.37 12.29 6.96
N LYS A 240 13.19 12.65 5.68
CA LYS A 240 14.04 13.63 4.99
C LYS A 240 13.48 15.04 5.03
N GLY A 241 12.22 15.23 5.42
CA GLY A 241 11.55 16.53 5.43
C GLY A 241 11.46 17.18 4.04
N ILE A 242 11.45 16.37 2.98
CA ILE A 242 11.38 16.83 1.57
C ILE A 242 10.36 16.01 0.79
N TRP A 243 9.88 16.56 -0.32
CA TRP A 243 9.03 15.82 -1.24
C TRP A 243 9.86 14.73 -1.93
N TRP A 244 9.57 13.47 -1.61
CA TRP A 244 10.42 12.34 -1.93
C TRP A 244 10.09 11.71 -3.29
N LYS A 245 11.11 11.19 -3.98
CA LYS A 245 10.95 10.41 -5.21
C LYS A 245 11.83 9.17 -5.14
N SER A 246 11.19 8.01 -5.04
CA SER A 246 11.84 6.70 -5.06
C SER A 246 12.45 6.39 -6.43
N ALA A 247 13.37 5.42 -6.48
CA ALA A 247 13.92 4.93 -7.74
C ALA A 247 12.80 4.36 -8.64
N LEU A 248 12.69 4.90 -9.86
CA LEU A 248 11.60 4.58 -10.78
C LEU A 248 11.98 3.49 -11.78
N ILE A 249 11.11 2.49 -11.92
CA ILE A 249 11.23 1.38 -12.86
C ILE A 249 10.07 1.44 -13.86
N SER A 250 10.35 1.84 -15.11
CA SER A 250 9.33 1.75 -16.17
C SER A 250 9.02 0.30 -16.50
N TYR A 251 7.86 0.04 -17.10
CA TYR A 251 7.41 -1.30 -17.48
C TYR A 251 8.41 -2.10 -18.34
N ASN A 252 9.12 -1.42 -19.25
CA ASN A 252 10.21 -2.01 -20.05
C ASN A 252 11.60 -1.77 -19.44
N GLY A 253 11.65 -1.18 -18.25
CA GLY A 253 12.85 -0.90 -17.47
C GLY A 253 13.27 -2.02 -16.53
N PHE A 254 12.38 -2.98 -16.23
CA PHE A 254 12.74 -4.16 -15.44
C PHE A 254 14.02 -4.83 -15.99
N PRO A 255 14.94 -5.29 -15.12
CA PRO A 255 16.19 -5.93 -15.53
C PRO A 255 16.02 -7.05 -16.56
N ASN A 256 14.93 -7.82 -16.43
CA ASN A 256 14.50 -8.77 -17.43
C ASN A 256 12.98 -8.98 -17.36
N VAL A 257 12.41 -9.49 -18.46
CA VAL A 257 10.97 -9.76 -18.58
C VAL A 257 10.50 -10.79 -17.55
N GLY A 258 11.28 -11.83 -17.26
CA GLY A 258 10.92 -12.84 -16.27
C GLY A 258 10.73 -12.28 -14.86
N LEU A 259 11.51 -11.27 -14.48
CA LEU A 259 11.38 -10.59 -13.19
C LEU A 259 10.08 -9.78 -13.10
N ARG A 260 9.77 -9.03 -14.16
CA ARG A 260 8.49 -8.30 -14.28
C ARG A 260 7.31 -9.26 -14.23
N ASP A 261 7.36 -10.31 -15.05
CA ASP A 261 6.28 -11.27 -15.20
C ASP A 261 6.05 -12.04 -13.89
N LYS A 262 7.11 -12.31 -13.12
CA LYS A 262 7.01 -12.88 -11.77
C LYS A 262 6.28 -11.94 -10.81
N LEU A 263 6.61 -10.64 -10.81
CA LEU A 263 5.96 -9.65 -9.95
C LEU A 263 4.47 -9.52 -10.28
N VAL A 264 4.12 -9.28 -11.55
CA VAL A 264 2.73 -9.03 -11.94
C VAL A 264 1.84 -10.27 -11.84
N ALA A 265 2.43 -11.47 -11.73
CA ALA A 265 1.70 -12.72 -11.53
C ALA A 265 1.54 -13.12 -10.06
N TYR A 266 2.20 -12.42 -9.13
CA TYR A 266 2.11 -12.73 -7.71
C TYR A 266 0.75 -12.30 -7.13
N ASP A 267 0.22 -13.11 -6.23
CA ASP A 267 -1.05 -12.85 -5.54
C ASP A 267 -0.80 -12.04 -4.27
N PHE A 268 -1.08 -10.74 -4.34
CA PHE A 268 -0.99 -9.81 -3.21
C PHE A 268 -2.30 -9.75 -2.39
N GLY A 269 -3.16 -10.77 -2.50
CA GLY A 269 -4.38 -10.88 -1.72
C GLY A 269 -5.37 -9.75 -2.04
N ALA A 270 -5.57 -8.84 -1.08
CA ALA A 270 -6.49 -7.72 -1.23
C ALA A 270 -5.91 -6.57 -2.08
N ALA A 271 -4.58 -6.45 -2.15
CA ALA A 271 -3.89 -5.41 -2.88
C ALA A 271 -3.72 -5.80 -4.37
N ASN A 272 -3.80 -4.81 -5.27
CA ASN A 272 -3.84 -5.07 -6.71
C ASN A 272 -2.87 -4.17 -7.48
N ILE A 273 -1.96 -4.77 -8.24
CA ILE A 273 -1.08 -4.06 -9.18
C ILE A 273 -1.91 -3.45 -10.32
N ALA A 274 -1.78 -2.14 -10.53
CA ALA A 274 -2.48 -1.40 -11.57
C ALA A 274 -1.70 -1.31 -12.90
N PHE A 275 -0.38 -1.50 -12.91
CA PHE A 275 0.42 -1.43 -14.14
C PHE A 275 0.42 -2.73 -14.98
N SER A 276 -0.22 -3.80 -14.52
CA SER A 276 -0.31 -5.07 -15.24
C SER A 276 -1.12 -4.96 -16.54
N ASP A 277 -0.92 -5.89 -17.49
CA ASP A 277 -1.68 -5.90 -18.74
C ASP A 277 -3.20 -5.99 -18.51
N ALA A 278 -3.60 -6.79 -17.53
CA ALA A 278 -5.00 -7.02 -17.20
C ALA A 278 -5.64 -5.81 -16.48
N ALA A 279 -4.89 -5.15 -15.59
CA ALA A 279 -5.44 -4.10 -14.73
C ALA A 279 -5.33 -2.70 -15.35
N LEU A 280 -4.33 -2.43 -16.20
CA LEU A 280 -4.05 -1.08 -16.70
C LEU A 280 -5.27 -0.43 -17.39
N PRO A 281 -5.98 -1.07 -18.34
CA PRO A 281 -7.11 -0.43 -19.02
C PRO A 281 -8.18 0.10 -18.04
N GLY A 282 -8.58 -0.74 -17.08
CA GLY A 282 -9.60 -0.40 -16.09
C GLY A 282 -9.15 0.72 -15.15
N ASN A 283 -7.88 0.74 -14.76
CA ASN A 283 -7.32 1.79 -13.92
C ASN A 283 -7.25 3.15 -14.63
N LEU A 284 -6.81 3.16 -15.89
CA LEU A 284 -6.80 4.37 -16.71
C LEU A 284 -8.21 4.93 -16.92
N GLU A 285 -9.20 4.06 -17.20
CA GLU A 285 -10.60 4.47 -17.33
C GLU A 285 -11.18 4.97 -16.00
N GLY A 286 -10.86 4.30 -14.89
CA GLY A 286 -11.29 4.66 -13.54
C GLY A 286 -10.88 6.09 -13.15
N CYS A 287 -9.67 6.50 -13.52
CA CYS A 287 -9.20 7.87 -13.35
C CYS A 287 -9.85 8.83 -14.34
N ALA A 288 -9.72 8.58 -15.65
CA ALA A 288 -10.19 9.51 -16.68
C ALA A 288 -11.70 9.77 -16.61
N SER A 289 -12.51 8.75 -16.30
CA SER A 289 -13.97 8.90 -16.15
C SER A 289 -14.40 9.93 -15.10
N ARG A 290 -13.54 10.27 -14.14
CA ARG A 290 -13.84 11.30 -13.12
C ARG A 290 -13.79 12.71 -13.65
N ILE A 291 -13.10 12.95 -14.77
CA ILE A 291 -12.78 14.32 -15.20
C ILE A 291 -12.81 14.56 -16.72
N LYS A 292 -12.86 13.50 -17.53
CA LYS A 292 -12.77 13.58 -19.01
C LYS A 292 -13.80 14.52 -19.64
N ASP A 293 -14.97 14.68 -19.03
CA ASP A 293 -16.04 15.56 -19.54
C ASP A 293 -15.64 17.05 -19.56
N LYS A 294 -14.54 17.42 -18.89
CA LYS A 294 -13.94 18.77 -18.97
C LYS A 294 -13.17 19.00 -20.27
N PHE A 295 -12.88 17.95 -21.04
CA PHE A 295 -12.04 17.97 -22.23
C PHE A 295 -12.87 17.52 -23.45
N LYS A 296 -13.31 18.48 -24.27
CA LYS A 296 -14.20 18.22 -25.41
C LYS A 296 -13.61 17.27 -26.45
N ASP A 297 -12.28 17.19 -26.51
CA ASP A 297 -11.49 16.38 -27.43
C ASP A 297 -10.88 15.15 -26.76
N PHE A 298 -11.37 14.75 -25.58
CA PHE A 298 -10.91 13.54 -24.92
C PHE A 298 -11.28 12.31 -25.75
N LYS A 299 -10.28 11.71 -26.37
CA LYS A 299 -10.37 10.45 -27.10
C LYS A 299 -9.18 9.62 -26.70
N PHE A 300 -9.43 8.51 -26.03
CA PHE A 300 -8.40 7.60 -25.58
C PHE A 300 -8.91 6.18 -25.70
N ASP A 301 -8.09 5.31 -26.28
CA ASP A 301 -8.34 3.87 -26.32
C ASP A 301 -7.54 3.23 -25.19
N TYR A 302 -8.25 2.74 -24.17
CA TYR A 302 -7.62 2.14 -23.00
C TYR A 302 -6.96 0.80 -23.28
N GLY A 303 -7.15 0.18 -24.45
CA GLY A 303 -6.54 -1.10 -24.83
C GLY A 303 -5.41 -0.97 -25.86
N LEU A 304 -5.14 0.25 -26.35
CA LEU A 304 -4.20 0.47 -27.45
C LEU A 304 -2.96 1.25 -27.02
N ASP A 305 -1.79 0.67 -27.30
CA ASP A 305 -0.50 1.31 -27.15
C ASP A 305 0.01 1.85 -28.49
N VAL A 306 0.33 3.15 -28.56
CA VAL A 306 0.98 3.80 -29.72
C VAL A 306 2.27 4.47 -29.24
N GLY A 307 3.40 3.78 -29.44
CA GLY A 307 4.71 4.24 -28.96
C GLY A 307 4.92 4.10 -27.44
N SER A 308 3.97 3.50 -26.72
CA SER A 308 4.02 3.15 -25.30
C SER A 308 4.29 1.64 -25.10
N PRO A 309 4.78 1.19 -23.92
CA PRO A 309 5.14 1.98 -22.73
C PRO A 309 6.53 2.63 -22.80
N GLY A 310 7.15 2.66 -23.99
CA GLY A 310 8.48 3.26 -24.20
C GLY A 310 9.62 2.33 -23.79
N ASN A 311 10.87 2.73 -24.05
CA ASN A 311 12.09 2.00 -23.68
C ASN A 311 13.03 2.94 -22.92
N PRO A 312 13.38 2.63 -21.67
CA PRO A 312 14.40 3.35 -20.89
C PRO A 312 15.80 3.23 -21.46
#